data_AF-A0A1J4KCK8-F1
#
_entry.id   AF-A0A1J4KCK8-F1
#
_cell.length_a   1.000
_cell.length_b   1.000
_cell.length_c   1.000
_cell.angle_alpha   90.00
_cell.angle_beta   90.00
_cell.angle_gamma   90.00
#
_symmetry.space_group_name_H-M   'P 1'
#
loop_
_entity.id
_entity.type
_entity.pdbx_description
1 polymer ?
#
loop_
_entity_poly.entity_id
_entity_poly.type
_entity_poly.pdbx_seq_one_letter_code
_entity_poly.pdbx_strand_id
1 'polypeptide(L)'
;MNDLLPRWIRILQDDSVQNILLTGCGGGFDFSHSLLIVPFIVQMNKKLIIVSNCFSTINLSYCDYETVYTRGNRSLAKRIVPGKAKPNDGYIPEKLFIDNVFEHFPNADIELYATEAHSMISTVSTDFLTGLCKEKNIDCVITIDGGSDSIMRGDEHEIATVSEDYTSLVTVQNLMHDKKLKIKHGMLIIVGLGVDRVHGASDASSLRAVAELTRMGGSLGSISINQDSLGFQMYSEFLLKSKKLFPTIVGSFIAAATVGQFGPTHPKVKVSKVPRHFKKSGVPKESIKLFDLDEKGNNHDTIKNERVKPSTTYIWPIMAQFYAFDVDTVLERCILAEDARAPNGYQGDTRNKLKAKGSILPPESFPTF
;
A
#
# COMPACT_ATOMS: atom_id res chain seq x y z
N MET A 1 -14.13 -16.00 -19.45
CA MET A 1 -13.50 -15.72 -18.14
C MET A 1 -12.40 -14.68 -18.24
N ASN A 2 -11.54 -14.71 -19.26
CA ASN A 2 -10.43 -13.75 -19.40
C ASN A 2 -10.86 -12.27 -19.40
N ASP A 3 -12.04 -11.94 -19.93
CA ASP A 3 -12.55 -10.56 -19.95
C ASP A 3 -13.15 -10.09 -18.61
N LEU A 4 -13.39 -11.01 -17.67
CA LEU A 4 -13.92 -10.70 -16.34
C LEU A 4 -12.80 -10.51 -15.30
N LEU A 5 -11.60 -11.02 -15.59
CA LEU A 5 -10.45 -10.86 -14.72
C LEU A 5 -9.77 -9.51 -14.98
N PRO A 6 -9.50 -8.72 -13.92
CA PRO A 6 -8.68 -7.52 -14.03
C PRO A 6 -7.38 -7.79 -14.77
N ARG A 7 -6.95 -6.82 -15.60
CA ARG A 7 -5.75 -6.95 -16.40
C ARG A 7 -4.50 -7.16 -15.55
N TRP A 8 -4.41 -6.53 -14.38
CA TRP A 8 -3.28 -6.72 -13.47
C TRP A 8 -3.15 -8.18 -12.99
N ILE A 9 -4.26 -8.88 -12.72
CA ILE A 9 -4.25 -10.31 -12.38
C ILE A 9 -3.72 -11.13 -13.56
N ARG A 10 -4.19 -10.84 -14.78
CA ARG A 10 -3.72 -11.52 -15.99
C ARG A 10 -2.23 -11.33 -16.24
N ILE A 11 -1.72 -10.11 -16.00
CA ILE A 11 -0.27 -9.83 -16.07
C ILE A 11 0.48 -10.71 -15.07
N LEU A 12 0.01 -10.79 -13.81
CA LEU A 12 0.66 -11.62 -12.81
C LEU A 12 0.53 -13.12 -13.08
N GLN A 13 -0.44 -13.57 -13.88
CA GLN A 13 -0.59 -14.97 -14.29
C GLN A 13 0.24 -15.33 -15.52
N ASP A 14 0.69 -14.36 -16.30
CA ASP A 14 1.44 -14.59 -17.53
C ASP A 14 2.75 -15.34 -17.25
N ASP A 15 3.02 -16.42 -18.00
CA ASP A 15 4.22 -17.26 -17.79
C ASP A 15 5.52 -16.51 -18.05
N SER A 16 5.47 -15.40 -18.78
CA SER A 16 6.64 -14.57 -19.03
C SER A 16 6.99 -13.65 -17.84
N VAL A 17 6.11 -13.50 -16.85
CA VAL A 17 6.37 -12.79 -15.59
C VAL A 17 6.78 -13.82 -14.54
N GLN A 18 7.99 -13.76 -14.01
CA GLN A 18 8.50 -14.77 -13.07
C GLN A 18 9.12 -14.16 -11.82
N ASN A 19 9.74 -12.98 -11.95
CA ASN A 19 10.46 -12.33 -10.87
C ASN A 19 9.86 -10.96 -10.59
N ILE A 20 9.09 -10.88 -9.51
CA ILE A 20 8.29 -9.69 -9.17
C ILE A 20 9.02 -8.90 -8.08
N LEU A 21 9.26 -7.62 -8.33
CA LEU A 21 9.62 -6.66 -7.29
C LEU A 21 8.34 -6.01 -6.77
N LEU A 22 8.14 -6.03 -5.46
CA LEU A 22 7.06 -5.33 -4.78
C LEU A 22 7.65 -4.28 -3.83
N THR A 23 7.23 -3.03 -3.97
CA THR A 23 7.63 -1.92 -3.07
C THR A 23 6.40 -1.38 -2.36
N GLY A 24 6.56 -0.83 -1.16
CA GLY A 24 5.57 0.12 -0.63
C GLY A 24 5.58 1.39 -1.48
N CYS A 25 4.41 1.91 -1.84
CA CYS A 25 4.24 3.23 -2.45
C CYS A 25 4.03 4.21 -1.30
N GLY A 26 5.12 4.82 -0.84
CA GLY A 26 5.14 5.56 0.42
C GLY A 26 6.11 4.92 1.41
N GLY A 27 5.72 4.81 2.67
CA GLY A 27 6.57 4.22 3.70
C GLY A 27 5.82 3.65 4.90
N GLY A 28 6.56 3.09 5.84
CA GLY A 28 5.99 2.45 7.02
C GLY A 28 5.26 1.15 6.67
N PHE A 29 3.93 1.19 6.53
CA PHE A 29 3.10 -0.01 6.41
C PHE A 29 2.66 -0.34 4.98
N ASP A 30 2.94 0.48 3.98
CA ASP A 30 2.30 0.32 2.66
C ASP A 30 2.61 -1.02 2.02
N PHE A 31 3.88 -1.46 2.12
CA PHE A 31 4.30 -2.79 1.66
C PHE A 31 3.51 -3.94 2.32
N SER A 32 2.98 -3.75 3.54
CA SER A 32 2.27 -4.80 4.27
C SER A 32 0.91 -5.14 3.68
N HIS A 33 0.30 -4.24 2.90
CA HIS A 33 -0.93 -4.51 2.16
C HIS A 33 -0.72 -5.62 1.12
N SER A 34 0.53 -5.92 0.75
CA SER A 34 0.86 -7.04 -0.13
C SER A 34 0.52 -8.41 0.47
N LEU A 35 0.34 -8.57 1.78
CA LEU A 35 -0.12 -9.84 2.37
C LEU A 35 -1.43 -10.32 1.73
N LEU A 36 -2.26 -9.41 1.25
CA LEU A 36 -3.51 -9.73 0.57
C LEU A 36 -3.29 -10.44 -0.77
N ILE A 37 -2.13 -10.27 -1.41
CA ILE A 37 -1.77 -10.87 -2.71
C ILE A 37 -0.61 -11.89 -2.63
N VAL A 38 0.14 -11.94 -1.52
CA VAL A 38 1.26 -12.89 -1.34
C VAL A 38 0.83 -14.35 -1.61
N PRO A 39 -0.27 -14.88 -1.05
CA PRO A 39 -0.70 -16.25 -1.35
C PRO A 39 -0.91 -16.52 -2.83
N PHE A 40 -1.44 -15.55 -3.56
CA PHE A 40 -1.69 -15.66 -4.99
C PHE A 40 -0.36 -15.75 -5.76
N ILE A 41 0.64 -14.94 -5.40
CA ILE A 41 1.97 -14.97 -6.03
C ILE A 41 2.69 -16.29 -5.72
N VAL A 42 2.63 -16.75 -4.47
CA VAL A 42 3.25 -18.02 -4.04
C VAL A 42 2.62 -19.21 -4.77
N GLN A 43 1.29 -19.24 -4.91
CA GLN A 43 0.58 -20.31 -5.64
C GLN A 43 0.97 -20.40 -7.12
N MET A 44 1.40 -19.29 -7.72
CA MET A 44 1.92 -19.26 -9.09
C MET A 44 3.40 -19.66 -9.18
N ASN A 45 4.05 -20.02 -8.06
CA ASN A 45 5.48 -20.35 -7.95
C ASN A 45 6.40 -19.26 -8.51
N LYS A 46 6.02 -17.99 -8.33
CA LYS A 46 6.80 -16.83 -8.77
C LYS A 46 7.68 -16.32 -7.64
N LYS A 47 8.87 -15.83 -7.99
CA LYS A 47 9.80 -15.20 -7.06
C LYS A 47 9.28 -13.81 -6.71
N LEU A 48 9.27 -13.49 -5.42
CA LEU A 48 8.81 -12.18 -4.93
C LEU A 48 9.90 -11.50 -4.09
N ILE A 49 10.38 -10.38 -4.59
CA ILE A 49 11.31 -9.51 -3.90
C ILE A 49 10.53 -8.34 -3.32
N ILE A 50 10.55 -8.15 -2.00
CA ILE A 50 9.80 -7.10 -1.32
C ILE A 50 10.78 -6.05 -0.78
N VAL A 51 10.46 -4.77 -0.99
CA VAL A 51 11.22 -3.64 -0.45
C VAL A 51 10.28 -2.73 0.33
N SER A 52 10.54 -2.61 1.64
CA SER A 52 9.86 -1.68 2.54
C SER A 52 10.67 -0.39 2.68
N ASN A 53 10.01 0.76 2.59
CA ASN A 53 10.55 2.04 3.01
C ASN A 53 10.29 2.23 4.51
N CYS A 54 11.26 1.88 5.33
CA CYS A 54 11.13 1.83 6.78
C CYS A 54 11.20 3.24 7.40
N PHE A 55 10.24 3.56 8.30
CA PHE A 55 10.26 4.79 9.12
C PHE A 55 11.12 4.68 10.38
N SER A 56 11.66 3.49 10.68
CA SER A 56 12.69 3.33 11.71
C SER A 56 14.08 3.69 11.19
N THR A 57 14.96 4.13 12.09
CA THR A 57 16.40 4.19 11.81
C THR A 57 16.94 2.76 11.68
N ILE A 58 17.09 2.28 10.44
CA ILE A 58 17.42 0.87 10.16
C ILE A 58 18.75 0.41 10.80
N ASN A 59 19.68 1.33 11.03
CA ASN A 59 20.97 1.02 11.65
C ASN A 59 20.85 0.77 13.16
N LEU A 60 19.78 1.25 13.79
CA LEU A 60 19.44 0.95 15.18
C LEU A 60 18.45 -0.23 15.24
N SER A 61 17.40 -0.19 14.41
CA SER A 61 16.32 -1.18 14.42
C SER A 61 16.69 -2.52 13.79
N TYR A 62 17.74 -2.56 12.97
CA TYR A 62 18.22 -3.76 12.28
C TYR A 62 19.76 -3.83 12.32
N CYS A 63 20.37 -3.43 13.46
CA CYS A 63 21.82 -3.32 13.62
C CYS A 63 22.57 -4.61 13.22
N ASP A 64 22.06 -5.77 13.62
CA ASP A 64 22.69 -7.07 13.42
C ASP A 64 22.30 -7.72 12.07
N TYR A 65 21.47 -7.06 11.28
CA TYR A 65 21.06 -7.54 9.96
C TYR A 65 22.10 -7.14 8.91
N GLU A 66 22.19 -7.95 7.86
CA GLU A 66 23.12 -7.73 6.77
C GLU A 66 22.82 -6.41 6.05
N THR A 67 23.83 -5.55 5.93
CA THR A 67 23.78 -4.39 5.05
C THR A 67 23.93 -4.83 3.60
N VAL A 68 22.95 -4.50 2.77
CA VAL A 68 22.96 -4.82 1.34
C VAL A 68 23.15 -3.60 0.44
N TYR A 69 23.05 -2.39 1.01
CA TYR A 69 23.30 -1.16 0.28
C TYR A 69 23.81 -0.05 1.21
N THR A 70 24.83 0.66 0.75
CA THR A 70 25.47 1.77 1.44
C THR A 70 25.60 2.98 0.51
N ARG A 71 25.59 4.18 1.10
CA ARG A 71 25.97 5.40 0.40
C ARG A 71 26.95 6.18 1.27
N GLY A 72 28.20 6.27 0.82
CA GLY A 72 29.30 6.69 1.68
C GLY A 72 29.44 5.76 2.88
N ASN A 73 29.49 6.32 4.09
CA ASN A 73 29.64 5.55 5.33
C ASN A 73 28.29 5.13 5.96
N ARG A 74 27.15 5.43 5.33
CA ARG A 74 25.83 5.12 5.87
C ARG A 74 25.25 3.87 5.21
N SER A 75 24.83 2.91 6.03
CA SER A 75 24.00 1.78 5.59
C SER A 75 22.58 2.26 5.36
N LEU A 76 22.04 1.98 4.17
CA LEU A 76 20.74 2.48 3.71
C LEU A 76 19.73 1.38 3.39
N ALA A 77 20.17 0.14 3.24
CA ALA A 77 19.26 -1.01 3.16
C ALA A 77 19.81 -2.23 3.89
N LYS A 78 18.91 -2.98 4.53
CA LYS A 78 19.17 -4.20 5.29
C LYS A 78 18.31 -5.35 4.76
N ARG A 79 18.89 -6.55 4.64
CA ARG A 79 18.12 -7.76 4.31
C ARG A 79 17.45 -8.31 5.57
N ILE A 80 16.12 -8.46 5.54
CA ILE A 80 15.31 -8.94 6.65
C ILE A 80 15.05 -10.43 6.45
N VAL A 81 15.41 -11.24 7.46
CA VAL A 81 15.32 -12.70 7.41
C VAL A 81 14.28 -13.23 8.41
N PRO A 82 13.47 -14.24 8.03
CA PRO A 82 12.50 -14.85 8.93
C PRO A 82 13.17 -15.56 10.10
N GLY A 83 12.48 -15.63 11.24
CA GLY A 83 12.93 -16.38 12.43
C GLY A 83 14.11 -15.76 13.21
N LYS A 84 14.84 -14.79 12.64
CA LYS A 84 15.89 -14.06 13.37
C LYS A 84 15.30 -13.30 14.57
N ALA A 85 16.05 -13.21 15.66
CA ALA A 85 15.59 -12.46 16.83
C ALA A 85 15.36 -10.99 16.50
N LYS A 86 14.39 -10.38 17.19
CA LYS A 86 14.20 -8.93 17.15
C LYS A 86 15.35 -8.28 17.93
N PRO A 87 16.06 -7.31 17.34
CA PRO A 87 17.14 -6.62 18.05
C PRO A 87 16.59 -5.61 19.08
N ASN A 88 15.33 -5.16 18.94
CA ASN A 88 14.61 -4.34 19.91
C ASN A 88 13.08 -4.39 19.68
N ASP A 89 12.32 -3.75 20.57
CA ASP A 89 10.85 -3.60 20.50
C ASP A 89 10.39 -2.36 19.70
N GLY A 90 11.24 -1.83 18.84
CA GLY A 90 10.97 -0.64 18.04
C GLY A 90 9.94 -0.87 16.92
N TYR A 91 9.76 0.15 16.08
CA TYR A 91 8.89 0.07 14.90
C TYR A 91 9.53 -0.81 13.81
N ILE A 92 9.23 -2.10 13.80
CA ILE A 92 9.82 -3.10 12.88
C ILE A 92 8.75 -3.95 12.17
N PRO A 93 7.83 -3.33 11.40
CA PRO A 93 6.77 -4.04 10.70
C PRO A 93 7.31 -5.10 9.74
N GLU A 94 8.49 -4.88 9.14
CA GLU A 94 9.11 -5.80 8.18
C GLU A 94 9.39 -7.15 8.81
N LYS A 95 9.84 -7.17 10.06
CA LYS A 95 10.11 -8.42 10.76
C LYS A 95 8.83 -9.20 11.05
N LEU A 96 7.79 -8.52 11.54
CA LEU A 96 6.48 -9.14 11.75
C LEU A 96 5.89 -9.67 10.46
N PHE A 97 6.04 -8.92 9.37
CA PHE A 97 5.56 -9.31 8.05
C PHE A 97 6.23 -10.59 7.57
N ILE A 98 7.57 -10.65 7.57
CA ILE A 98 8.27 -11.81 6.99
C ILE A 98 8.08 -13.07 7.83
N ASP A 99 8.01 -12.95 9.16
CA ASP A 99 7.69 -14.08 10.03
C ASP A 99 6.28 -14.60 9.72
N ASN A 100 5.31 -13.69 9.56
CA ASN A 100 3.95 -14.05 9.21
C ASN A 100 3.85 -14.75 7.86
N VAL A 101 4.62 -14.30 6.86
CA VAL A 101 4.68 -14.98 5.55
C VAL A 101 5.23 -16.40 5.68
N PHE A 102 6.34 -16.57 6.40
CA PHE A 102 7.02 -17.87 6.52
C PHE A 102 6.33 -18.83 7.50
N GLU A 103 5.47 -18.35 8.40
CA GLU A 103 4.54 -19.20 9.16
C GLU A 103 3.57 -19.96 8.24
N HIS A 104 3.13 -19.34 7.13
CA HIS A 104 2.20 -19.96 6.16
C HIS A 104 2.92 -20.62 4.98
N PHE A 105 4.05 -20.06 4.54
CA PHE A 105 4.81 -20.55 3.40
C PHE A 105 6.32 -20.68 3.70
N PRO A 106 6.74 -21.71 4.48
CA PRO A 106 8.14 -21.87 4.90
C PRO A 106 9.16 -21.99 3.75
N ASN A 107 8.71 -22.41 2.57
CA ASN A 107 9.55 -22.67 1.40
C ASN A 107 9.33 -21.66 0.25
N ALA A 108 8.64 -20.54 0.50
CA ALA A 108 8.41 -19.55 -0.55
C ALA A 108 9.71 -18.83 -0.96
N ASP A 109 9.89 -18.59 -2.25
CA ASP A 109 10.99 -17.78 -2.79
C ASP A 109 10.66 -16.28 -2.63
N ILE A 110 10.73 -15.84 -1.36
CA ILE A 110 10.44 -14.47 -0.95
C ILE A 110 11.65 -13.89 -0.23
N GLU A 111 12.14 -12.74 -0.69
CA GLU A 111 13.18 -11.96 -0.01
C GLU A 111 12.60 -10.60 0.40
N LEU A 112 12.95 -10.11 1.59
CA LEU A 112 12.51 -8.81 2.10
C LEU A 112 13.70 -7.92 2.44
N TYR A 113 13.64 -6.68 1.99
CA TYR A 113 14.62 -5.63 2.29
C TYR A 113 13.93 -4.44 2.96
N ALA A 114 14.54 -3.94 4.04
CA ALA A 114 14.13 -2.69 4.68
C ALA A 114 15.10 -1.59 4.28
N THR A 115 14.60 -0.48 3.76
CA THR A 115 15.35 0.72 3.41
C THR A 115 15.06 1.85 4.38
N GLU A 116 15.96 2.83 4.48
CA GLU A 116 15.74 4.00 5.34
C GLU A 116 14.96 5.08 4.60
N ALA A 117 13.64 5.17 4.82
CA ALA A 117 12.71 5.98 4.01
C ALA A 117 13.18 7.42 3.79
N HIS A 118 13.58 8.12 4.86
CA HIS A 118 14.01 9.52 4.79
C HIS A 118 15.33 9.75 4.02
N SER A 119 16.11 8.69 3.78
CA SER A 119 17.35 8.75 2.99
C SER A 119 17.14 8.23 1.55
N MET A 120 15.98 7.65 1.28
CA MET A 120 15.59 6.99 0.03
C MET A 120 14.79 7.91 -0.88
N ILE A 121 15.38 9.05 -1.23
CA ILE A 121 14.88 9.89 -2.33
C ILE A 121 14.93 9.13 -3.66
N SER A 122 14.17 9.60 -4.66
CA SER A 122 13.96 8.88 -5.93
C SER A 122 15.24 8.43 -6.61
N THR A 123 16.30 9.26 -6.62
CA THR A 123 17.59 8.91 -7.22
C THR A 123 18.34 7.79 -6.47
N VAL A 124 18.31 7.80 -5.14
CA VAL A 124 18.96 6.77 -4.29
C VAL A 124 18.19 5.47 -4.37
N SER A 125 16.86 5.55 -4.29
CA SER A 125 15.96 4.41 -4.45
C SER A 125 16.12 3.77 -5.82
N THR A 126 16.22 4.59 -6.88
CA THR A 126 16.44 4.10 -8.25
C THR A 126 17.79 3.37 -8.35
N ASP A 127 18.86 3.90 -7.77
CA ASP A 127 20.18 3.25 -7.80
C ASP A 127 20.17 1.88 -7.11
N PHE A 128 19.68 1.83 -5.87
CA PHE A 128 19.57 0.57 -5.12
C PHE A 128 18.69 -0.45 -5.86
N LEU A 129 17.47 -0.05 -6.26
CA LEU A 129 16.53 -0.96 -6.91
C LEU A 129 17.00 -1.38 -8.30
N THR A 130 17.77 -0.56 -9.01
CA THR A 130 18.39 -0.97 -10.30
C THR A 130 19.38 -2.11 -10.09
N GLY A 131 20.21 -2.04 -9.05
CA GLY A 131 21.12 -3.13 -8.67
C GLY A 131 20.35 -4.40 -8.35
N LEU A 132 19.32 -4.28 -7.51
CA LEU A 132 18.47 -5.40 -7.10
C LEU A 132 17.72 -6.03 -8.28
N CYS A 133 17.18 -5.20 -9.19
CA CYS A 133 16.48 -5.66 -10.39
C CYS A 133 17.39 -6.48 -11.32
N LYS A 134 18.66 -6.08 -11.45
CA LYS A 134 19.66 -6.82 -12.25
C LYS A 134 20.02 -8.15 -11.58
N GLU A 135 20.33 -8.13 -10.29
CA GLU A 135 20.71 -9.32 -9.54
C GLU A 135 19.60 -10.38 -9.57
N LYS A 136 18.35 -9.95 -9.35
CA LYS A 136 17.20 -10.84 -9.22
C LYS A 136 16.44 -11.08 -10.52
N ASN A 137 16.92 -10.54 -11.65
CA ASN A 137 16.29 -10.62 -12.97
C ASN A 137 14.80 -10.21 -12.97
N ILE A 138 14.48 -9.10 -12.31
CA ILE A 138 13.11 -8.61 -12.16
C ILE A 138 12.50 -8.30 -13.54
N ASP A 139 11.29 -8.80 -13.77
CA ASP A 139 10.51 -8.61 -15.00
C ASP A 139 9.17 -7.91 -14.78
N CYS A 140 8.73 -7.78 -13.52
CA CYS A 140 7.53 -7.03 -13.14
C CYS A 140 7.76 -6.25 -11.86
N VAL A 141 7.32 -4.99 -11.83
CA VAL A 141 7.37 -4.14 -10.63
C VAL A 141 5.95 -3.80 -10.19
N ILE A 142 5.67 -3.98 -8.92
CA ILE A 142 4.44 -3.58 -8.25
C ILE A 142 4.85 -2.58 -7.17
N THR A 143 4.22 -1.42 -7.14
CA THR A 143 4.25 -0.56 -5.96
C THR A 143 2.86 -0.54 -5.34
N ILE A 144 2.75 -0.77 -4.04
CA ILE A 144 1.47 -0.96 -3.36
C ILE A 144 1.25 0.09 -2.27
N ASP A 145 0.07 0.68 -2.27
CA ASP A 145 -0.35 1.75 -1.37
C ASP A 145 -1.55 1.30 -0.51
N GLY A 146 -1.50 1.69 0.76
CA GLY A 146 -2.62 1.65 1.69
C GLY A 146 -3.41 2.95 1.68
N GLY A 147 -4.15 3.20 0.60
CA GLY A 147 -4.82 4.47 0.41
C GLY A 147 -5.15 4.70 -1.05
N SER A 148 -5.10 5.95 -1.45
CA SER A 148 -5.46 6.51 -2.74
C SER A 148 -4.80 7.87 -2.96
N ASP A 149 -3.98 8.35 -2.04
CA ASP A 149 -3.26 9.61 -2.19
C ASP A 149 -2.15 9.52 -3.23
N SER A 150 -1.57 8.34 -3.45
CA SER A 150 -0.68 8.05 -4.57
C SER A 150 -1.26 8.32 -5.97
N ILE A 151 -2.59 8.33 -6.13
CA ILE A 151 -3.25 8.65 -7.43
C ILE A 151 -3.73 10.09 -7.53
N MET A 152 -3.45 10.95 -6.54
CA MET A 152 -3.82 12.36 -6.61
C MET A 152 -3.09 13.07 -7.75
N ARG A 153 -3.74 14.06 -8.34
CA ARG A 153 -3.13 14.87 -9.40
C ARG A 153 -2.23 15.94 -8.80
N GLY A 154 -2.70 16.59 -7.73
CA GLY A 154 -2.09 17.73 -7.08
C GLY A 154 -2.94 19.01 -7.11
N ASP A 155 -4.00 19.05 -7.92
CA ASP A 155 -4.95 20.17 -8.03
C ASP A 155 -6.20 19.99 -7.15
N GLU A 156 -6.26 18.94 -6.33
CA GLU A 156 -7.35 18.72 -5.38
C GLU A 156 -7.16 19.55 -4.09
N HIS A 157 -8.30 19.96 -3.49
CA HIS A 157 -8.37 20.73 -2.23
C HIS A 157 -7.39 20.22 -1.17
N GLU A 158 -7.44 18.92 -0.92
CA GLU A 158 -6.54 18.17 -0.07
C GLU A 158 -6.14 16.89 -0.78
N ILE A 159 -4.88 16.50 -0.64
CA ILE A 159 -4.28 15.34 -1.32
C ILE A 159 -3.63 14.36 -0.35
N ALA A 160 -3.80 14.54 0.98
CA ALA A 160 -3.10 13.77 2.00
C ALA A 160 -1.56 13.80 1.87
N THR A 161 -0.87 12.66 2.00
CA THR A 161 0.57 12.52 2.28
C THR A 161 1.37 12.02 1.06
N VAL A 162 1.26 12.73 -0.06
CA VAL A 162 1.76 12.26 -1.37
C VAL A 162 3.28 12.23 -1.61
N SER A 163 4.10 12.79 -0.71
CA SER A 163 5.51 13.08 -1.02
C SER A 163 6.32 11.80 -1.23
N GLU A 164 6.21 10.88 -0.28
CA GLU A 164 6.84 9.57 -0.34
C GLU A 164 6.23 8.68 -1.45
N ASP A 165 4.92 8.84 -1.72
CA ASP A 165 4.22 8.08 -2.77
C ASP A 165 4.74 8.44 -4.15
N TYR A 166 4.82 9.74 -4.47
CA TYR A 166 5.34 10.19 -5.76
C TYR A 166 6.82 9.85 -5.92
N THR A 167 7.59 9.87 -4.83
CA THR A 167 8.98 9.41 -4.84
C THR A 167 9.06 7.93 -5.23
N SER A 168 8.15 7.10 -4.71
CA SER A 168 8.05 5.68 -5.03
C SER A 168 7.64 5.45 -6.47
N LEU A 169 6.61 6.17 -6.95
CA LEU A 169 6.14 6.11 -8.34
C LEU A 169 7.22 6.52 -9.34
N VAL A 170 7.89 7.65 -9.12
CA VAL A 170 9.01 8.11 -9.97
C VAL A 170 10.13 7.07 -10.00
N THR A 171 10.44 6.45 -8.85
CA THR A 171 11.43 5.38 -8.79
C THR A 171 11.02 4.20 -9.68
N VAL A 172 9.76 3.75 -9.62
CA VAL A 172 9.27 2.66 -10.47
C VAL A 172 9.31 3.02 -11.95
N GLN A 173 8.89 4.22 -12.33
CA GLN A 173 9.00 4.70 -13.72
C GLN A 173 10.44 4.70 -14.22
N ASN A 174 11.39 5.17 -13.40
CA ASN A 174 12.81 5.15 -13.76
C ASN A 174 13.32 3.73 -14.01
N LEU A 175 12.89 2.76 -13.20
CA LEU A 175 13.23 1.34 -13.41
C LEU A 175 12.62 0.81 -14.71
N MET A 176 11.35 1.11 -14.98
CA MET A 176 10.68 0.68 -16.22
C MET A 176 11.36 1.24 -17.47
N HIS A 177 11.90 2.45 -17.40
CA HIS A 177 12.52 3.14 -18.54
C HIS A 177 14.03 2.89 -18.65
N ASP A 178 14.67 2.22 -17.69
CA ASP A 178 16.06 1.76 -17.82
C ASP A 178 16.13 0.58 -18.80
N LYS A 179 16.60 0.85 -20.01
CA LYS A 179 16.80 -0.13 -21.10
C LYS A 179 17.74 -1.28 -20.75
N LYS A 180 18.50 -1.20 -19.65
CA LYS A 180 19.36 -2.28 -19.15
C LYS A 180 18.59 -3.29 -18.31
N LEU A 181 17.39 -2.95 -17.85
CA LEU A 181 16.50 -3.82 -17.11
C LEU A 181 15.52 -4.51 -18.06
N LYS A 182 15.00 -5.68 -17.65
CA LYS A 182 14.05 -6.48 -18.43
C LYS A 182 12.62 -6.37 -17.88
N ILE A 183 12.30 -5.21 -17.30
CA ILE A 183 10.99 -4.94 -16.71
C ILE A 183 9.97 -4.79 -17.85
N LYS A 184 8.96 -5.65 -17.84
CA LYS A 184 7.88 -5.69 -18.83
C LYS A 184 6.66 -4.89 -18.36
N HIS A 185 6.46 -4.84 -17.05
CA HIS A 185 5.29 -4.24 -16.42
C HIS A 185 5.71 -3.48 -15.17
N GLY A 186 5.16 -2.29 -14.99
CA GLY A 186 5.17 -1.58 -13.72
C GLY A 186 3.78 -1.07 -13.40
N MET A 187 3.28 -1.40 -12.22
CA MET A 187 1.93 -1.05 -11.81
C MET A 187 1.88 -0.52 -10.37
N LEU A 188 1.00 0.44 -10.15
CA LEU A 188 0.56 0.86 -8.84
C LEU A 188 -0.67 0.01 -8.48
N ILE A 189 -0.68 -0.60 -7.30
CA ILE A 189 -1.87 -1.20 -6.72
C ILE A 189 -2.22 -0.39 -5.48
N ILE A 190 -3.42 0.15 -5.44
CA ILE A 190 -3.93 0.80 -4.23
C ILE A 190 -4.98 -0.09 -3.58
N VAL A 191 -4.99 -0.11 -2.25
CA VAL A 191 -5.99 -0.81 -1.43
C VAL A 191 -6.51 0.16 -0.39
N GLY A 192 -7.82 0.17 -0.12
CA GLY A 192 -8.36 1.09 0.89
C GLY A 192 -8.78 2.44 0.33
N LEU A 193 -9.34 2.50 -0.89
CA LEU A 193 -9.88 3.74 -1.44
C LEU A 193 -10.83 4.41 -0.42
N GLY A 194 -10.53 5.68 -0.10
CA GLY A 194 -11.29 6.51 0.86
C GLY A 194 -10.79 6.46 2.31
N VAL A 195 -9.73 5.69 2.59
CA VAL A 195 -9.05 5.67 3.89
C VAL A 195 -8.34 6.99 4.17
N ASP A 196 -7.70 7.60 3.16
CA ASP A 196 -6.89 8.83 3.30
C ASP A 196 -7.68 10.08 3.61
N ARG A 197 -9.00 9.97 3.73
CA ARG A 197 -9.84 11.00 4.34
C ARG A 197 -9.37 11.35 5.74
N VAL A 198 -8.76 10.41 6.47
CA VAL A 198 -8.13 10.69 7.77
C VAL A 198 -6.94 11.64 7.65
N HIS A 199 -6.35 11.73 6.45
CA HIS A 199 -5.24 12.61 6.07
C HIS A 199 -5.69 13.77 5.15
N GLY A 200 -6.99 13.90 4.89
CA GLY A 200 -7.60 15.01 4.15
C GLY A 200 -8.02 14.71 2.71
N ALA A 201 -7.60 13.60 2.10
CA ALA A 201 -8.01 13.30 0.73
C ALA A 201 -9.49 12.88 0.69
N SER A 202 -10.30 13.54 -0.15
CA SER A 202 -11.74 13.26 -0.25
C SER A 202 -12.01 12.04 -1.13
N ASP A 203 -13.07 11.28 -0.82
CA ASP A 203 -13.49 10.16 -1.68
C ASP A 203 -13.82 10.61 -3.11
N ALA A 204 -14.41 11.80 -3.26
CA ALA A 204 -14.74 12.37 -4.55
C ALA A 204 -13.46 12.62 -5.37
N SER A 205 -12.39 13.10 -4.73
CA SER A 205 -11.06 13.25 -5.34
C SER A 205 -10.50 11.90 -5.80
N SER A 206 -10.59 10.87 -4.94
CA SER A 206 -10.12 9.52 -5.28
C SER A 206 -10.91 8.94 -6.46
N LEU A 207 -12.24 9.06 -6.47
CA LEU A 207 -13.08 8.57 -7.57
C LEU A 207 -12.86 9.37 -8.86
N ARG A 208 -12.62 10.69 -8.78
CA ARG A 208 -12.19 11.49 -9.92
C ARG A 208 -10.87 10.98 -10.50
N ALA A 209 -9.88 10.74 -9.64
CA ALA A 209 -8.59 10.22 -10.07
C ALA A 209 -8.74 8.87 -10.78
N VAL A 210 -9.53 7.94 -10.22
CA VAL A 210 -9.87 6.66 -10.88
C VAL A 210 -10.49 6.90 -12.27
N ALA A 211 -11.48 7.79 -12.37
CA ALA A 211 -12.18 8.07 -13.63
C ALA A 211 -11.25 8.69 -14.69
N GLU A 212 -10.37 9.61 -14.29
CA GLU A 212 -9.40 10.25 -15.17
C GLU A 212 -8.33 9.27 -15.66
N LEU A 213 -7.74 8.49 -14.76
CA LEU A 213 -6.77 7.44 -15.12
C LEU A 213 -7.39 6.37 -16.02
N THR A 214 -8.66 6.02 -15.79
CA THR A 214 -9.40 5.11 -16.67
C THR A 214 -9.57 5.72 -18.07
N ARG A 215 -9.94 7.00 -18.16
CA ARG A 215 -10.07 7.71 -19.45
C ARG A 215 -8.75 7.82 -20.20
N MET A 216 -7.63 7.92 -19.48
CA MET A 216 -6.28 7.89 -20.05
C MET A 216 -5.82 6.48 -20.46
N GLY A 217 -6.61 5.44 -20.19
CA GLY A 217 -6.24 4.05 -20.48
C GLY A 217 -5.30 3.40 -19.46
N GLY A 218 -5.05 4.07 -18.33
CA GLY A 218 -4.14 3.60 -17.27
C GLY A 218 -4.77 2.65 -16.27
N SER A 219 -6.09 2.44 -16.29
CA SER A 219 -6.72 1.47 -15.39
C SER A 219 -6.38 0.03 -15.81
N LEU A 220 -5.84 -0.74 -14.87
CA LEU A 220 -5.56 -2.17 -15.03
C LEU A 220 -6.66 -3.05 -14.40
N GLY A 221 -7.77 -2.43 -13.96
CA GLY A 221 -8.93 -3.07 -13.37
C GLY A 221 -8.92 -3.11 -11.84
N SER A 222 -10.05 -3.51 -11.27
CA SER A 222 -10.28 -3.61 -9.83
C SER A 222 -10.95 -4.93 -9.43
N ILE A 223 -10.75 -5.36 -8.19
CA ILE A 223 -11.41 -6.54 -7.63
C ILE A 223 -11.57 -6.37 -6.12
N SER A 224 -12.64 -6.93 -5.55
CA SER A 224 -12.87 -6.91 -4.11
C SER A 224 -11.95 -7.88 -3.36
N ILE A 225 -11.55 -7.50 -2.15
CA ILE A 225 -10.91 -8.41 -1.20
C ILE A 225 -11.98 -9.38 -0.71
N ASN A 226 -11.71 -10.67 -0.84
CA ASN A 226 -12.63 -11.68 -0.32
C ASN A 226 -12.33 -11.95 1.16
N GLN A 227 -13.36 -11.88 2.00
CA GLN A 227 -13.23 -11.95 3.46
C GLN A 227 -12.82 -13.34 3.96
N ASP A 228 -12.98 -14.40 3.16
CA ASP A 228 -12.57 -15.77 3.50
C ASP A 228 -11.26 -16.18 2.80
N SER A 229 -10.55 -15.24 2.16
CA SER A 229 -9.29 -15.51 1.48
C SER A 229 -8.14 -15.72 2.47
N LEU A 230 -7.18 -16.58 2.10
CA LEU A 230 -5.94 -16.77 2.86
C LEU A 230 -5.14 -15.47 3.00
N GLY A 231 -5.13 -14.63 1.95
CA GLY A 231 -4.45 -13.32 2.00
C GLY A 231 -5.04 -12.42 3.08
N PHE A 232 -6.37 -12.41 3.22
CA PHE A 232 -7.04 -11.64 4.27
C PHE A 232 -6.83 -12.22 5.67
N GLN A 233 -6.77 -13.54 5.81
CA GLN A 233 -6.40 -14.19 7.06
C GLN A 233 -4.99 -13.76 7.51
N MET A 234 -3.99 -13.93 6.64
CA MET A 234 -2.60 -13.52 6.92
C MET A 234 -2.50 -12.03 7.25
N TYR A 235 -3.24 -11.19 6.51
CA TYR A 235 -3.32 -9.77 6.77
C TYR A 235 -3.88 -9.47 8.18
N SER A 236 -4.96 -10.13 8.58
CA SER A 236 -5.57 -9.97 9.90
C SER A 236 -4.67 -10.44 11.05
N GLU A 237 -3.94 -11.55 10.86
CA GLU A 237 -2.92 -12.06 11.80
C GLU A 237 -1.80 -11.04 12.01
N PHE A 238 -1.28 -10.49 10.91
CA PHE A 238 -0.26 -9.45 10.95
C PHE A 238 -0.74 -8.21 11.69
N LEU A 239 -1.95 -7.73 11.39
CA LEU A 239 -2.55 -6.56 12.06
C LEU A 239 -2.75 -6.79 13.56
N LEU A 240 -3.14 -8.01 13.98
CA LEU A 240 -3.23 -8.36 15.40
C LEU A 240 -1.87 -8.31 16.11
N LYS A 241 -0.83 -8.84 15.46
CA LYS A 241 0.54 -8.81 16.00
C LYS A 241 1.06 -7.37 16.07
N SER A 242 0.83 -6.57 15.02
CA SER A 242 1.31 -5.19 14.95
C SER A 242 0.54 -4.24 15.87
N LYS A 243 -0.77 -4.40 16.07
CA LYS A 243 -1.60 -3.58 16.97
C LYS A 243 -1.04 -3.50 18.41
N LYS A 244 -0.35 -4.54 18.88
CA LYS A 244 0.28 -4.59 20.22
C LYS A 244 1.54 -3.71 20.34
N LEU A 245 2.16 -3.37 19.22
CA LEU A 245 3.46 -2.67 19.18
C LEU A 245 3.32 -1.30 18.52
N PHE A 246 2.69 -1.25 17.34
CA PHE A 246 2.52 -0.05 16.53
C PHE A 246 1.28 -0.20 15.62
N PRO A 247 0.13 0.40 15.97
CA PRO A 247 -1.11 0.22 15.22
C PRO A 247 -1.09 0.97 13.87
N THR A 248 -1.68 0.37 12.83
CA THR A 248 -1.94 1.01 11.53
C THR A 248 -3.42 1.38 11.40
N ILE A 249 -3.71 2.66 11.16
CA ILE A 249 -5.08 3.17 10.94
C ILE A 249 -5.60 2.63 9.61
N VAL A 250 -4.79 2.79 8.57
CA VAL A 250 -5.10 2.38 7.20
C VAL A 250 -5.47 0.90 7.15
N GLY A 251 -4.59 0.05 7.67
CA GLY A 251 -4.82 -1.39 7.61
C GLY A 251 -6.01 -1.84 8.44
N SER A 252 -6.28 -1.16 9.55
CA SER A 252 -7.48 -1.41 10.35
C SER A 252 -8.76 -1.06 9.59
N PHE A 253 -8.78 -0.01 8.78
CA PHE A 253 -9.98 0.37 8.01
C PHE A 253 -10.21 -0.59 6.84
N ILE A 254 -9.15 -0.97 6.12
CA ILE A 254 -9.23 -1.97 5.06
C ILE A 254 -9.79 -3.28 5.63
N ALA A 255 -9.24 -3.75 6.75
CA ALA A 255 -9.68 -5.01 7.34
C ALA A 255 -11.11 -4.93 7.91
N ALA A 256 -11.51 -3.78 8.46
CA ALA A 256 -12.88 -3.58 8.94
C ALA A 256 -13.88 -3.59 7.77
N ALA A 257 -13.57 -2.86 6.70
CA ALA A 257 -14.39 -2.84 5.49
C ALA A 257 -14.49 -4.23 4.84
N THR A 258 -13.41 -5.01 4.85
CA THR A 258 -13.38 -6.36 4.25
C THR A 258 -14.35 -7.31 4.93
N VAL A 259 -14.48 -7.22 6.25
CA VAL A 259 -15.50 -7.99 6.98
C VAL A 259 -16.88 -7.32 6.90
N GLY A 260 -17.09 -6.28 6.10
CA GLY A 260 -18.40 -5.64 5.94
C GLY A 260 -18.78 -4.68 7.06
N GLN A 261 -17.80 -4.13 7.78
CA GLN A 261 -18.07 -2.97 8.64
C GLN A 261 -18.35 -1.73 7.79
N PHE A 262 -19.27 -0.89 8.27
CA PHE A 262 -19.73 0.30 7.57
C PHE A 262 -20.14 1.38 8.55
N GLY A 263 -19.92 2.64 8.18
CA GLY A 263 -20.36 3.79 8.97
C GLY A 263 -19.28 4.40 9.86
N PRO A 264 -19.65 5.35 10.72
CA PRO A 264 -18.68 6.06 11.54
C PRO A 264 -18.03 5.15 12.57
N THR A 265 -16.74 5.37 12.85
CA THR A 265 -15.99 4.59 13.87
C THR A 265 -16.46 4.88 15.31
N HIS A 266 -17.44 5.77 15.51
CA HIS A 266 -18.09 6.04 16.78
C HIS A 266 -19.62 6.21 16.59
N PRO A 267 -20.48 5.52 17.38
CA PRO A 267 -21.91 5.47 17.11
C PRO A 267 -22.68 6.66 17.72
N LYS A 268 -23.46 7.37 16.91
CA LYS A 268 -24.71 8.02 17.35
C LYS A 268 -25.88 7.88 16.35
N VAL A 269 -25.75 7.03 15.31
CA VAL A 269 -26.85 6.78 14.36
C VAL A 269 -27.38 5.37 14.58
N LYS A 270 -28.67 5.25 14.97
CA LYS A 270 -29.37 3.96 15.08
C LYS A 270 -29.75 3.47 13.67
N VAL A 271 -28.81 2.81 13.00
CA VAL A 271 -29.11 2.02 11.80
C VAL A 271 -29.66 0.67 12.25
N SER A 272 -30.65 0.12 11.53
CA SER A 272 -31.12 -1.26 11.74
C SER A 272 -29.95 -2.23 11.59
N LYS A 273 -29.66 -3.00 12.64
CA LYS A 273 -28.50 -3.90 12.69
C LYS A 273 -28.73 -5.11 11.79
N VAL A 274 -27.74 -5.46 10.96
CA VAL A 274 -27.74 -6.69 10.16
C VAL A 274 -26.93 -7.75 10.90
N PRO A 275 -27.51 -8.91 11.27
CA PRO A 275 -26.79 -9.96 11.96
C PRO A 275 -25.73 -10.60 11.06
N ARG A 276 -24.59 -11.01 11.65
CA ARG A 276 -23.49 -11.64 10.92
C ARG A 276 -23.60 -13.17 10.97
N HIS A 277 -23.56 -13.81 9.81
CA HIS A 277 -23.57 -15.28 9.69
C HIS A 277 -22.16 -15.85 9.56
N PHE A 278 -21.42 -15.99 10.66
CA PHE A 278 -20.01 -16.42 10.65
C PHE A 278 -19.74 -17.72 9.88
N LYS A 279 -20.61 -18.72 10.02
CA LYS A 279 -20.48 -20.00 9.29
C LYS A 279 -20.60 -19.82 7.78
N LYS A 280 -21.46 -18.91 7.33
CA LYS A 280 -21.68 -18.64 5.90
C LYS A 280 -20.64 -17.69 5.32
N SER A 281 -20.18 -16.71 6.11
CA SER A 281 -19.27 -15.67 5.65
C SER A 281 -17.80 -16.10 5.62
N GLY A 282 -17.44 -17.19 6.31
CA GLY A 282 -16.05 -17.69 6.32
C GLY A 282 -15.04 -16.72 6.94
N VAL A 283 -15.50 -15.75 7.74
CA VAL A 283 -14.63 -14.69 8.29
C VAL A 283 -13.55 -15.29 9.20
N PRO A 284 -12.26 -14.97 8.99
CA PRO A 284 -11.17 -15.43 9.82
C PRO A 284 -11.34 -15.06 11.29
N LYS A 285 -10.93 -15.97 12.18
CA LYS A 285 -11.02 -15.76 13.64
C LYS A 285 -10.19 -14.57 14.09
N GLU A 286 -9.13 -14.27 13.36
CA GLU A 286 -8.18 -13.22 13.62
C GLU A 286 -8.79 -11.85 13.35
N SER A 287 -9.58 -11.71 12.28
CA SER A 287 -10.35 -10.49 12.01
C SER A 287 -11.39 -10.23 13.10
N ILE A 288 -12.05 -11.28 13.62
CA ILE A 288 -13.00 -11.17 14.74
C ILE A 288 -12.30 -10.61 15.99
N LYS A 289 -11.13 -11.15 16.33
CA LYS A 289 -10.34 -10.68 17.48
C LYS A 289 -9.79 -9.27 17.26
N LEU A 290 -9.42 -8.91 16.03
CA LEU A 290 -8.82 -7.61 15.70
C LEU A 290 -9.77 -6.45 16.00
N PHE A 291 -11.05 -6.65 15.68
CA PHE A 291 -12.13 -5.66 15.84
C PHE A 291 -13.10 -5.96 16.97
N ASP A 292 -12.82 -6.96 17.82
CA ASP A 292 -13.69 -7.39 18.92
C ASP A 292 -15.16 -7.61 18.50
N LEU A 293 -15.36 -8.31 17.37
CA LEU A 293 -16.67 -8.40 16.71
C LEU A 293 -17.61 -9.37 17.43
N ASP A 294 -18.79 -8.89 17.83
CA ASP A 294 -19.89 -9.74 18.28
C ASP A 294 -20.76 -10.28 17.11
N GLU A 295 -21.76 -11.11 17.41
CA GLU A 295 -22.71 -11.69 16.42
C GLU A 295 -23.52 -10.64 15.64
N LYS A 296 -23.59 -9.41 16.16
CA LYS A 296 -24.28 -8.27 15.58
C LYS A 296 -23.29 -7.28 14.94
N GLY A 297 -22.00 -7.60 14.91
CA GLY A 297 -20.92 -6.78 14.36
C GLY A 297 -20.54 -5.56 15.22
N ASN A 298 -20.94 -5.50 16.49
CA ASN A 298 -20.65 -4.34 17.34
C ASN A 298 -19.19 -4.35 17.84
N ASN A 299 -18.70 -3.13 18.14
CA ASN A 299 -17.44 -2.74 18.79
C ASN A 299 -16.32 -2.12 17.92
N HIS A 300 -16.63 -0.98 17.29
CA HIS A 300 -15.64 -0.17 16.56
C HIS A 300 -14.69 0.63 17.47
N ASP A 301 -15.09 0.90 18.72
CA ASP A 301 -14.41 1.84 19.63
C ASP A 301 -13.06 1.32 20.15
N THR A 302 -12.75 0.03 19.95
CA THR A 302 -11.51 -0.60 20.44
C THR A 302 -10.27 -0.29 19.60
N ILE A 303 -10.39 0.48 18.52
CA ILE A 303 -9.22 0.91 17.74
C ILE A 303 -8.36 1.93 18.51
N LYS A 304 -8.86 2.54 19.61
CA LYS A 304 -8.11 3.42 20.55
C LYS A 304 -7.04 4.26 19.84
N ASN A 305 -7.42 5.07 18.86
CA ASN A 305 -6.48 5.87 18.11
C ASN A 305 -6.79 7.37 18.25
N GLU A 306 -5.93 8.08 18.97
CA GLU A 306 -6.04 9.51 19.23
C GLU A 306 -5.75 10.37 17.98
N ARG A 307 -5.24 9.79 16.89
CA ARG A 307 -4.89 10.50 15.66
C ARG A 307 -6.07 10.80 14.74
N VAL A 308 -7.27 10.29 15.02
CA VAL A 308 -8.43 10.44 14.11
C VAL A 308 -9.63 11.04 14.85
N LYS A 309 -10.26 12.06 14.25
CA LYS A 309 -11.49 12.66 14.79
C LYS A 309 -12.69 11.74 14.50
N PRO A 310 -13.43 11.26 15.52
CA PRO A 310 -14.55 10.34 15.34
C PRO A 310 -15.67 10.86 14.42
N SER A 311 -15.88 12.18 14.37
CA SER A 311 -16.92 12.82 13.55
C SER A 311 -16.65 12.81 12.05
N THR A 312 -15.41 12.54 11.63
CA THR A 312 -15.00 12.56 10.22
C THR A 312 -14.54 11.20 9.71
N THR A 313 -14.60 10.16 10.55
CA THR A 313 -14.13 8.83 10.21
C THR A 313 -15.30 7.97 9.75
N TYR A 314 -15.24 7.40 8.55
CA TYR A 314 -16.32 6.59 8.00
C TYR A 314 -15.76 5.40 7.22
N ILE A 315 -16.20 4.19 7.54
CA ILE A 315 -15.79 2.96 6.86
C ILE A 315 -16.73 2.72 5.68
N TRP A 316 -16.16 2.50 4.49
CA TRP A 316 -16.89 2.21 3.26
C TRP A 316 -16.55 0.82 2.73
N PRO A 317 -17.50 0.08 2.12
CA PRO A 317 -17.18 -1.21 1.51
C PRO A 317 -16.20 -1.08 0.33
N ILE A 318 -16.11 0.11 -0.28
CA ILE A 318 -15.17 0.40 -1.36
C ILE A 318 -13.70 0.35 -0.91
N MET A 319 -13.44 0.49 0.41
CA MET A 319 -12.10 0.32 0.97
C MET A 319 -11.61 -1.13 0.86
N ALA A 320 -12.51 -2.10 0.76
CA ALA A 320 -12.19 -3.52 0.60
C ALA A 320 -12.00 -3.92 -0.88
N GLN A 321 -11.30 -3.09 -1.65
CA GLN A 321 -11.03 -3.32 -3.07
C GLN A 321 -9.58 -3.00 -3.40
N PHE A 322 -9.05 -3.76 -4.34
CA PHE A 322 -7.83 -3.42 -5.08
C PHE A 322 -8.21 -2.59 -6.29
N TYR A 323 -7.47 -1.52 -6.53
CA TYR A 323 -7.46 -0.82 -7.82
C TYR A 323 -6.03 -0.81 -8.34
N ALA A 324 -5.82 -1.26 -9.58
CA ALA A 324 -4.50 -1.25 -10.19
C ALA A 324 -4.44 -0.26 -11.34
N PHE A 325 -3.31 0.43 -11.44
CA PHE A 325 -3.03 1.45 -12.45
C PHE A 325 -1.64 1.27 -13.05
N ASP A 326 -1.51 1.63 -14.31
CA ASP A 326 -0.22 1.78 -14.98
C ASP A 326 0.53 3.00 -14.41
N VAL A 327 1.78 2.80 -13.99
CA VAL A 327 2.57 3.83 -13.28
C VAL A 327 2.88 5.03 -14.19
N ASP A 328 3.16 4.79 -15.47
CA ASP A 328 3.44 5.87 -16.42
C ASP A 328 2.22 6.78 -16.56
N THR A 329 1.04 6.19 -16.67
CA THR A 329 -0.22 6.96 -16.77
C THR A 329 -0.51 7.76 -15.50
N VAL A 330 -0.22 7.19 -14.31
CA VAL A 330 -0.38 7.91 -13.04
C VAL A 330 0.53 9.15 -13.00
N LEU A 331 1.80 9.00 -13.36
CA LEU A 331 2.76 10.11 -13.37
C LEU A 331 2.52 11.12 -14.49
N GLU A 332 2.04 10.69 -15.66
CA GLU A 332 1.63 11.59 -16.74
C GLU A 332 0.48 12.50 -16.30
N ARG A 333 -0.46 11.96 -15.51
CA ARG A 333 -1.57 12.75 -14.95
C ARG A 333 -1.09 13.73 -13.86
N CYS A 334 -0.11 13.33 -13.06
CA CYS A 334 0.34 14.05 -11.86
C CYS A 334 1.08 15.35 -12.20
N ILE A 335 0.52 16.49 -11.79
CA ILE A 335 1.15 17.81 -12.03
C ILE A 335 2.29 18.11 -11.06
N LEU A 336 2.49 17.25 -10.06
CA LEU A 336 3.54 17.34 -9.05
C LEU A 336 4.68 16.34 -9.30
N ALA A 337 4.64 15.58 -10.41
CA ALA A 337 5.64 14.56 -10.71
C ALA A 337 7.06 15.14 -10.86
N GLU A 338 7.21 16.32 -11.46
CA GLU A 338 8.51 16.99 -11.60
C GLU A 338 9.13 17.36 -10.25
N ASP A 339 8.30 17.79 -9.29
CA ASP A 339 8.78 18.10 -7.94
C ASP A 339 9.32 16.82 -7.26
N ALA A 340 8.70 15.66 -7.48
CA ALA A 340 9.17 14.37 -6.95
C ALA A 340 10.44 13.85 -7.67
N ARG A 341 10.68 14.26 -8.91
CA ARG A 341 11.93 13.99 -9.66
C ARG A 341 13.10 14.84 -9.17
N ALA A 342 12.84 15.92 -8.42
CA ALA A 342 13.89 16.82 -7.96
C ALA A 342 14.91 16.09 -7.07
N PRO A 343 16.20 16.49 -7.10
CA PRO A 343 17.25 15.87 -6.29
C PRO A 343 17.01 15.93 -4.78
N ASN A 344 16.15 16.83 -4.33
CA ASN A 344 15.80 17.02 -2.93
C ASN A 344 14.40 16.44 -2.58
N GLY A 345 13.76 15.74 -3.52
CA GLY A 345 12.38 15.26 -3.40
C GLY A 345 11.33 16.38 -3.53
N TYR A 346 10.08 16.03 -3.26
CA TYR A 346 8.94 16.94 -3.35
C TYR A 346 9.06 18.10 -2.33
N GLN A 347 9.12 19.34 -2.83
CA GLN A 347 9.34 20.54 -2.00
C GLN A 347 8.09 21.42 -1.82
N GLY A 348 6.94 21.04 -2.38
CA GLY A 348 5.65 21.74 -2.17
C GLY A 348 5.47 23.06 -2.94
N ASP A 349 6.50 23.58 -3.62
CA ASP A 349 6.46 24.85 -4.34
C ASP A 349 5.40 24.89 -5.45
N THR A 350 5.28 23.83 -6.25
CA THR A 350 4.26 23.77 -7.31
C THR A 350 2.86 23.76 -6.72
N ARG A 351 2.63 23.04 -5.61
CA ARG A 351 1.34 23.05 -4.90
C ARG A 351 1.01 24.41 -4.31
N ASN A 352 2.00 25.14 -3.78
CA ASN A 352 1.82 26.51 -3.31
C ASN A 352 1.43 27.47 -4.45
N LYS A 353 2.03 27.32 -5.64
CA LYS A 353 1.65 28.10 -6.83
C LYS A 353 0.22 27.81 -7.30
N LEU A 354 -0.21 26.54 -7.26
CA LEU A 354 -1.59 26.16 -7.60
C LEU A 354 -2.61 26.76 -6.63
N LYS A 355 -2.30 26.74 -5.32
CA LYS A 355 -3.09 27.43 -4.28
C LYS A 355 -3.23 28.92 -4.60
N ALA A 356 -2.11 29.59 -4.85
CA ALA A 356 -2.09 31.03 -5.13
C ALA A 356 -2.89 31.41 -6.40
N LYS A 357 -2.97 30.51 -7.38
CA LYS A 357 -3.74 30.72 -8.63
C LYS A 357 -5.22 30.32 -8.53
N GLY A 358 -5.69 29.86 -7.37
CA GLY A 358 -7.05 29.35 -7.22
C GLY A 358 -7.34 28.14 -8.11
N SER A 359 -6.30 27.42 -8.56
CA SER A 359 -6.41 26.24 -9.43
C SER A 359 -6.69 24.97 -8.66
N ILE A 360 -6.94 25.09 -7.35
CA ILE A 360 -7.32 24.00 -6.48
C ILE A 360 -8.84 23.82 -6.52
N LEU A 361 -9.27 22.63 -6.94
CA LEU A 361 -10.67 22.26 -7.09
C LEU A 361 -11.22 21.73 -5.76
N PRO A 362 -12.33 22.29 -5.24
CA PRO A 362 -13.02 21.73 -4.09
C PRO A 362 -13.76 20.43 -4.47
N PRO A 363 -14.02 19.51 -3.52
CA PRO A 363 -14.76 18.27 -3.81
C PRO A 363 -16.12 18.49 -4.48
N GLU A 364 -16.76 19.63 -4.22
CA GLU A 364 -18.08 20.00 -4.75
C GLU A 364 -18.02 20.59 -6.18
N SER A 365 -16.83 20.90 -6.69
CA SER A 365 -16.67 21.47 -8.05
C SER A 365 -16.76 20.43 -9.17
N PHE A 366 -16.88 19.15 -8.84
CA PHE A 366 -16.97 18.10 -9.84
C PHE A 366 -18.37 18.02 -10.44
N PRO A 367 -18.49 17.81 -11.77
CA PRO A 367 -19.79 17.60 -12.38
C PRO A 367 -20.48 16.42 -11.70
N THR A 368 -21.65 16.69 -11.11
CA THR A 368 -22.62 15.63 -10.85
C THR A 368 -23.14 15.22 -12.22
N PHE A 369 -22.78 14.02 -12.67
CA PHE A 369 -23.34 13.44 -13.88
C PHE A 369 -24.76 12.95 -13.63
#